data_AF-A0A9X0UBG7-F1
#
_entry.id   AF-A0A9X0UBG7-F1
#
_cell.length_a   1.000
_cell.length_b   1.000
_cell.length_c   1.000
_cell.angle_alpha   90.00
_cell.angle_beta   90.00
_cell.angle_gamma   90.00
#
_symmetry.space_group_name_H-M   'P 1'
#
loop_
_entity.id
_entity.type
_entity.pdbx_description
1 polymer ?
#
loop_
_entity_poly.entity_id
_entity_poly.type
_entity_poly.pdbx_seq_one_letter_code
_entity_poly.pdbx_strand_id
1 'polypeptide(L)'
;MLPALLRIALLLGGMVTGLATHHEAAAQPVRTGPAGAAFYQAPSPLPRGERGSVIWARPLAAEASLPSAASNLLVLYRSTDPAGNSVAVSGTVAIPAGTPPAGGWPVITWAHGTTGLAPICAPSLDTPTGPEHPYLAGLRTLLDGFVKRGYAVVATDYQGLGTPGPHPFLQGQPNGRNVLDMLRAARRIEAAIGTRYLVMGHSQGGHAALFAGAEGPAYVPELTQVGTLAFAPGSQIMGRLNSVRQAPDVQLAVPYVLYALQSYAGTNQSIDLRRMLAPGALVHLPDLHEQCMTHALTTGYWSTAVARDQFLPQPDLTAFSSMAAKNEPGMLRIAAPTMIMQGTADVTVPPGWTDSLAGQLCSNGTSLAYRPVSGSDHNGVMVAGAMEAHGWVAARFAGEAPASNCGALPKAGGG
;
A
#
# COMPACT_ATOMS: atom_id res chain seq x y z
N MET A 1 69.60 -5.42 -59.86
CA MET A 1 68.86 -4.33 -59.18
C MET A 1 67.43 -4.84 -59.01
N LEU A 2 67.12 -5.38 -57.83
CA LEU A 2 65.91 -6.16 -57.51
C LEU A 2 64.82 -5.26 -56.86
N PRO A 3 63.52 -5.57 -57.00
CA PRO A 3 62.42 -4.65 -56.72
C PRO A 3 61.91 -4.68 -55.27
N ALA A 4 61.29 -3.58 -54.84
CA ALA A 4 60.72 -3.39 -53.51
C ALA A 4 59.36 -4.12 -53.36
N LEU A 5 59.24 -4.92 -52.29
CA LEU A 5 58.01 -5.60 -51.88
C LEU A 5 57.32 -4.82 -50.77
N LEU A 6 56.10 -4.35 -51.04
CA LEU A 6 55.18 -3.74 -50.08
C LEU A 6 54.38 -4.88 -49.40
N ARG A 7 54.52 -5.05 -48.07
CA ARG A 7 53.71 -6.00 -47.29
C ARG A 7 52.57 -5.27 -46.59
N ILE A 8 51.34 -5.56 -47.01
CA ILE A 8 50.08 -5.21 -46.34
C ILE A 8 49.80 -6.28 -45.29
N ALA A 9 49.65 -5.90 -44.02
CA ALA A 9 49.22 -6.80 -42.95
C ALA A 9 47.69 -6.69 -42.77
N LEU A 10 46.95 -7.77 -43.07
CA LEU A 10 45.55 -7.91 -42.70
C LEU A 10 45.45 -8.40 -41.24
N LEU A 11 44.77 -7.61 -40.39
CA LEU A 11 44.31 -8.03 -39.07
C LEU A 11 42.91 -8.65 -39.21
N LEU A 12 42.82 -9.98 -39.06
CA LEU A 12 41.56 -10.71 -38.92
C LEU A 12 41.09 -10.59 -37.46
N GLY A 13 40.09 -9.75 -37.21
CA GLY A 13 39.36 -9.70 -35.94
C GLY A 13 38.31 -10.81 -35.87
N GLY A 14 38.54 -11.82 -35.02
CA GLY A 14 37.55 -12.86 -34.73
C GLY A 14 36.43 -12.33 -33.84
N MET A 15 35.19 -12.35 -34.34
CA MET A 15 33.99 -12.17 -33.50
C MET A 15 33.77 -13.44 -32.66
N VAL A 16 34.00 -13.35 -31.37
CA VAL A 16 33.54 -14.36 -30.39
C VAL A 16 32.11 -14.00 -30.02
N THR A 17 31.14 -14.70 -30.62
CA THR A 17 29.74 -14.66 -30.17
C THR A 17 29.62 -15.43 -28.85
N GLY A 18 29.71 -14.72 -27.74
CA GLY A 18 29.39 -15.28 -26.42
C GLY A 18 27.90 -15.56 -26.30
N LEU A 19 27.52 -16.83 -26.37
CA LEU A 19 26.21 -17.28 -25.90
C LEU A 19 26.14 -17.03 -24.40
N ALA A 20 25.43 -15.99 -23.97
CA ALA A 20 25.06 -15.80 -22.58
C ALA A 20 24.08 -16.92 -22.21
N THR A 21 24.59 -17.96 -21.57
CA THR A 21 23.75 -18.95 -20.89
C THR A 21 23.13 -18.26 -19.68
N HIS A 22 21.84 -17.91 -19.77
CA HIS A 22 21.06 -17.56 -18.60
C HIS A 22 20.98 -18.80 -17.71
N HIS A 23 21.89 -18.91 -16.75
CA HIS A 23 21.72 -19.81 -15.62
C HIS A 23 20.50 -19.30 -14.86
N GLU A 24 19.35 -19.95 -15.08
CA GLU A 24 18.18 -19.81 -14.24
C GLU A 24 18.59 -20.32 -12.85
N ALA A 25 19.00 -19.39 -11.98
CA ALA A 25 19.43 -19.73 -10.63
C ALA A 25 18.26 -20.43 -9.94
N ALA A 26 18.44 -21.71 -9.60
CA ALA A 26 17.44 -22.49 -8.89
C ALA A 26 16.93 -21.69 -7.68
N ALA A 27 15.61 -21.54 -7.57
CA ALA A 27 14.99 -20.81 -6.48
C ALA A 27 15.43 -21.43 -5.15
N GLN A 28 16.15 -20.64 -4.35
CA GLN A 28 16.54 -21.05 -3.00
C GLN A 28 15.28 -21.40 -2.19
N PRO A 29 15.25 -22.53 -1.47
CA PRO A 29 14.09 -22.91 -0.67
C PRO A 29 13.79 -21.82 0.37
N VAL A 30 12.51 -21.49 0.52
CA VAL A 30 12.06 -20.49 1.50
C VAL A 30 12.41 -20.99 2.90
N ARG A 31 13.19 -20.19 3.64
CA ARG A 31 13.60 -20.52 5.01
C ARG A 31 12.41 -20.39 5.96
N THR A 32 12.33 -21.28 6.94
CA THR A 32 11.40 -21.13 8.06
C THR A 32 11.83 -19.98 8.97
N GLY A 33 10.91 -19.07 9.26
CA GLY A 33 11.17 -17.93 10.14
C GLY A 33 11.23 -18.30 11.62
N PRO A 34 11.92 -17.52 12.46
CA PRO A 34 12.00 -17.78 13.91
C PRO A 34 10.62 -17.64 14.57
N ALA A 35 10.45 -18.21 15.78
CA ALA A 35 9.21 -18.17 16.55
C ALA A 35 8.94 -16.79 17.20
N GLY A 36 7.68 -16.54 17.59
CA GLY A 36 7.28 -15.30 18.29
C GLY A 36 7.62 -14.01 17.54
N ALA A 37 7.94 -12.96 18.31
CA ALA A 37 8.28 -11.62 17.82
C ALA A 37 9.64 -11.55 17.08
N ALA A 38 10.53 -12.52 17.31
CA ALA A 38 11.81 -12.59 16.60
C ALA A 38 11.65 -12.69 15.07
N PHE A 39 10.47 -13.12 14.60
CA PHE A 39 10.14 -13.16 13.17
C PHE A 39 10.29 -11.81 12.47
N TYR A 40 9.95 -10.73 13.17
CA TYR A 40 9.94 -9.38 12.63
C TYR A 40 11.31 -8.69 12.73
N GLN A 41 12.28 -9.35 13.37
CA GLN A 41 13.65 -8.87 13.49
C GLN A 41 14.49 -9.44 12.34
N ALA A 42 14.61 -8.65 11.27
CA ALA A 42 15.36 -9.06 10.10
C ALA A 42 16.87 -9.21 10.41
N PRO A 43 17.59 -10.12 9.73
CA PRO A 43 19.04 -10.23 9.90
C PRO A 43 19.74 -8.94 9.47
N SER A 44 20.81 -8.57 10.16
CA SER A 44 21.67 -7.45 9.78
C SER A 44 23.10 -7.96 9.49
N PRO A 45 23.61 -7.82 8.25
CA PRO A 45 22.94 -7.26 7.07
C PRO A 45 21.82 -8.16 6.52
N LEU A 46 20.89 -7.58 5.76
CA LEU A 46 19.82 -8.34 5.11
C LEU A 46 20.38 -9.40 4.13
N PRO A 47 19.87 -10.65 4.11
CA PRO A 47 20.35 -11.69 3.20
C PRO A 47 20.23 -11.28 1.74
N ARG A 48 21.27 -11.50 0.92
CA ARG A 48 21.29 -11.11 -0.51
C ARG A 48 20.00 -11.51 -1.23
N GLY A 49 19.47 -10.60 -2.04
CA GLY A 49 18.26 -10.84 -2.82
C GLY A 49 17.78 -9.56 -3.50
N GLU A 50 16.94 -9.74 -4.51
CA GLU A 50 16.25 -8.65 -5.18
C GLU A 50 15.00 -8.24 -4.39
N ARG A 51 14.44 -7.08 -4.72
CA ARG A 51 13.11 -6.69 -4.21
C ARG A 51 12.08 -7.79 -4.47
N GLY A 52 11.25 -8.08 -3.47
CA GLY A 52 10.34 -9.22 -3.46
C GLY A 52 10.97 -10.57 -3.12
N SER A 53 12.29 -10.64 -2.81
CA SER A 53 12.88 -11.87 -2.30
C SER A 53 12.38 -12.18 -0.88
N VAL A 54 12.04 -13.43 -0.61
CA VAL A 54 11.63 -13.89 0.71
C VAL A 54 12.85 -14.08 1.59
N ILE A 55 12.83 -13.49 2.79
CA ILE A 55 13.84 -13.70 3.83
C ILE A 55 13.51 -14.99 4.58
N TRP A 56 12.26 -15.10 5.03
CA TRP A 56 11.68 -16.32 5.59
C TRP A 56 10.15 -16.26 5.61
N ALA A 57 9.51 -17.41 5.79
CA ALA A 57 8.08 -17.53 6.01
C ALA A 57 7.77 -18.57 7.10
N ARG A 58 6.57 -18.52 7.67
CA ARG A 58 6.03 -19.55 8.57
C ARG A 58 4.49 -19.53 8.53
N PRO A 59 3.80 -20.58 9.03
CA PRO A 59 2.35 -20.52 9.23
C PRO A 59 1.94 -19.28 10.04
N LEU A 60 0.87 -18.61 9.59
CA LEU A 60 0.30 -17.45 10.27
C LEU A 60 -0.52 -17.90 11.50
N ALA A 61 -0.60 -17.04 12.51
CA ALA A 61 -1.49 -17.27 13.65
C ALA A 61 -2.96 -17.26 13.21
N ALA A 62 -3.81 -18.05 13.86
CA ALA A 62 -5.20 -18.24 13.45
C ALA A 62 -5.99 -16.92 13.47
N GLU A 63 -5.64 -16.02 14.39
CA GLU A 63 -6.28 -14.75 14.65
C GLU A 63 -6.15 -13.78 13.46
N ALA A 64 -4.98 -13.72 12.83
CA ALA A 64 -4.72 -12.89 11.66
C ALA A 64 -5.02 -13.61 10.32
N SER A 65 -5.45 -14.87 10.37
CA SER A 65 -5.68 -15.71 9.19
C SER A 65 -7.01 -15.42 8.49
N LEU A 66 -7.07 -15.75 7.20
CA LEU A 66 -8.31 -15.82 6.43
C LEU A 66 -8.83 -17.26 6.46
N PRO A 67 -9.95 -17.55 7.17
CA PRO A 67 -10.36 -18.92 7.48
C PRO A 67 -10.77 -19.77 6.27
N SER A 68 -11.16 -19.16 5.15
CA SER A 68 -11.47 -19.85 3.90
C SER A 68 -10.22 -20.29 3.11
N ALA A 69 -9.02 -19.85 3.52
CA ALA A 69 -7.76 -20.24 2.87
C ALA A 69 -7.36 -21.67 3.26
N ALA A 70 -6.80 -22.42 2.31
CA ALA A 70 -6.17 -23.71 2.61
C ALA A 70 -4.82 -23.52 3.33
N SER A 71 -4.17 -22.37 3.13
CA SER A 71 -2.91 -22.02 3.80
C SER A 71 -2.84 -20.52 4.05
N ASN A 72 -2.45 -20.14 5.27
CA ASN A 72 -2.15 -18.78 5.66
C ASN A 72 -0.70 -18.72 6.15
N LEU A 73 0.11 -17.84 5.55
CA LEU A 73 1.53 -17.70 5.84
C LEU A 73 1.86 -16.29 6.26
N LEU A 74 2.67 -16.16 7.30
CA LEU A 74 3.39 -14.95 7.65
C LEU A 74 4.72 -14.93 6.89
N VAL A 75 5.04 -13.79 6.28
CA VAL A 75 6.19 -13.65 5.40
C VAL A 75 7.00 -12.43 5.81
N LEU A 76 8.33 -12.56 5.81
CA LEU A 76 9.24 -11.43 5.83
C LEU A 76 9.95 -11.38 4.47
N TYR A 77 9.84 -10.26 3.76
CA TYR A 77 10.37 -10.10 2.41
C TYR A 77 11.14 -8.79 2.27
N ARG A 78 11.98 -8.71 1.24
CA ARG A 78 12.74 -7.51 0.90
C ARG A 78 11.87 -6.56 0.06
N SER A 79 11.83 -5.28 0.40
CA SER A 79 11.30 -4.21 -0.45
C SER A 79 12.26 -3.00 -0.40
N THR A 80 11.77 -1.82 -0.75
CA THR A 80 12.55 -0.57 -0.80
C THR A 80 11.94 0.52 0.04
N ASP A 81 12.80 1.30 0.71
CA ASP A 81 12.42 2.48 1.46
C ASP A 81 12.25 3.74 0.58
N PRO A 82 11.81 4.89 1.13
CA PRO A 82 11.66 6.15 0.37
C PRO A 82 12.95 6.64 -0.29
N ALA A 83 14.12 6.26 0.22
CA ALA A 83 15.42 6.59 -0.36
C ALA A 83 15.91 5.53 -1.38
N GLY A 84 15.13 4.46 -1.59
CA GLY A 84 15.46 3.36 -2.50
C GLY A 84 16.37 2.29 -1.89
N ASN A 85 16.69 2.37 -0.59
CA ASN A 85 17.49 1.35 0.07
C ASN A 85 16.66 0.09 0.32
N SER A 86 17.32 -1.05 0.41
CA SER A 86 16.64 -2.29 0.78
C SER A 86 16.19 -2.29 2.23
N VAL A 87 14.93 -2.67 2.47
CA VAL A 87 14.34 -2.82 3.80
C VAL A 87 13.61 -4.16 3.88
N ALA A 88 13.48 -4.71 5.08
CA ALA A 88 12.62 -5.87 5.33
C ALA A 88 11.20 -5.39 5.65
N VAL A 89 10.20 -6.05 5.08
CA VAL A 89 8.78 -5.77 5.29
C VAL A 89 8.10 -7.09 5.63
N SER A 90 7.17 -7.08 6.58
CA SER A 90 6.33 -8.23 6.87
C SER A 90 5.00 -8.17 6.11
N GLY A 91 4.33 -9.30 6.02
CA GLY A 91 3.02 -9.40 5.40
C GLY A 91 2.46 -10.81 5.48
N THR A 92 1.31 -11.02 4.85
CA THR A 92 0.59 -12.29 4.87
C THR A 92 0.26 -12.79 3.46
N VAL A 93 0.24 -14.11 3.30
CA VAL A 93 -0.17 -14.79 2.07
C VAL A 93 -1.26 -15.78 2.43
N ALA A 94 -2.44 -15.61 1.85
CA ALA A 94 -3.56 -16.53 1.94
C ALA A 94 -3.77 -17.23 0.59
N ILE A 95 -3.60 -18.56 0.58
CA ILE A 95 -3.75 -19.42 -0.59
C ILE A 95 -5.12 -20.08 -0.52
N PRO A 96 -5.99 -19.92 -1.55
CA PRO A 96 -7.32 -20.48 -1.54
C PRO A 96 -7.29 -22.02 -1.59
N ALA A 97 -8.37 -22.64 -1.12
CA ALA A 97 -8.56 -24.08 -1.25
C ALA A 97 -8.91 -24.49 -2.68
N GLY A 98 -8.60 -25.74 -3.05
CA GLY A 98 -8.92 -26.32 -4.34
C GLY A 98 -7.72 -26.44 -5.27
N THR A 99 -7.99 -26.51 -6.58
CA THR A 99 -6.96 -26.62 -7.61
C THR A 99 -6.79 -25.28 -8.33
N PRO A 100 -5.56 -24.77 -8.51
CA PRO A 100 -5.33 -23.53 -9.25
C PRO A 100 -5.88 -23.66 -10.69
N PRO A 101 -6.57 -22.65 -11.22
CA PRO A 101 -7.02 -22.66 -12.60
C PRO A 101 -5.83 -22.58 -13.57
N ALA A 102 -6.10 -22.75 -14.87
CA ALA A 102 -5.09 -22.52 -15.90
C ALA A 102 -4.53 -21.09 -15.78
N GLY A 103 -3.20 -20.98 -15.67
CA GLY A 103 -2.52 -19.69 -15.42
C GLY A 103 -2.30 -19.34 -13.94
N GLY A 104 -2.69 -20.22 -13.02
CA GLY A 104 -2.49 -20.07 -11.58
C GLY A 104 -3.62 -19.31 -10.87
N TRP A 105 -3.56 -19.25 -9.54
CA TRP A 105 -4.53 -18.51 -8.73
C TRP A 105 -4.55 -17.02 -9.12
N PRO A 106 -5.71 -16.42 -9.44
CA PRO A 106 -5.81 -14.98 -9.57
C PRO A 106 -5.46 -14.33 -8.23
N VAL A 107 -4.64 -13.28 -8.24
CA VAL A 107 -4.12 -12.68 -6.99
C VAL A 107 -4.59 -11.25 -6.78
N ILE A 108 -5.03 -10.98 -5.56
CA ILE A 108 -5.31 -9.64 -5.06
C ILE A 108 -4.16 -9.26 -4.13
N THR A 109 -3.47 -8.17 -4.44
CA THR A 109 -2.56 -7.53 -3.49
C THR A 109 -3.30 -6.46 -2.71
N TRP A 110 -3.33 -6.61 -1.39
CA TRP A 110 -4.09 -5.78 -0.48
C TRP A 110 -3.21 -4.78 0.26
N ALA A 111 -3.64 -3.53 0.25
CA ALA A 111 -3.08 -2.38 0.95
C ALA A 111 -4.04 -1.97 2.07
N HIS A 112 -3.67 -2.20 3.33
CA HIS A 112 -4.53 -1.86 4.47
C HIS A 112 -4.57 -0.34 4.73
N GLY A 113 -5.64 0.11 5.37
CA GLY A 113 -5.80 1.47 5.87
C GLY A 113 -5.00 1.72 7.15
N THR A 114 -5.13 2.92 7.70
CA THR A 114 -4.28 3.36 8.81
C THR A 114 -4.45 2.50 10.06
N THR A 115 -3.37 1.82 10.46
CA THR A 115 -3.30 1.09 11.73
C THR A 115 -2.40 1.78 12.75
N GLY A 116 -1.33 2.46 12.33
CA GLY A 116 -0.42 3.14 13.26
C GLY A 116 0.89 3.57 12.58
N LEU A 117 1.84 4.04 13.39
CA LEU A 117 3.25 4.22 12.97
C LEU A 117 4.22 3.23 13.65
N ALA A 118 3.76 2.54 14.70
CA ALA A 118 4.58 1.66 15.51
C ALA A 118 4.57 0.22 14.96
N PRO A 119 5.66 -0.56 15.17
CA PRO A 119 5.72 -1.96 14.73
C PRO A 119 4.55 -2.81 15.23
N ILE A 120 4.06 -2.59 16.45
CA ILE A 120 2.94 -3.34 17.03
C ILE A 120 1.61 -3.17 16.26
N CYS A 121 1.52 -2.15 15.41
CA CYS A 121 0.31 -1.83 14.65
C CYS A 121 0.21 -2.58 13.31
N ALA A 122 1.13 -3.52 13.00
CA ALA A 122 1.03 -4.33 11.79
C ALA A 122 -0.23 -5.22 11.79
N PRO A 123 -0.99 -5.28 10.67
CA PRO A 123 -2.07 -6.24 10.52
C PRO A 123 -1.68 -7.70 10.77
N SER A 124 -0.46 -8.11 10.40
CA SER A 124 0.00 -9.48 10.62
C SER A 124 0.22 -9.86 12.09
N LEU A 125 0.19 -8.89 13.00
CA LEU A 125 0.27 -9.06 14.45
C LEU A 125 -1.12 -9.09 15.12
N ASP A 126 -2.21 -9.06 14.35
CA ASP A 126 -3.57 -8.99 14.92
C ASP A 126 -3.86 -10.16 15.87
N THR A 127 -4.58 -9.84 16.95
CA THR A 127 -5.11 -10.77 17.94
C THR A 127 -6.50 -10.29 18.35
N PRO A 128 -7.36 -11.11 18.97
CA PRO A 128 -8.69 -10.69 19.43
C PRO A 128 -8.70 -9.45 20.34
N THR A 129 -7.59 -9.18 21.02
CA THR A 129 -7.38 -8.02 21.88
C THR A 129 -6.30 -7.07 21.34
N GLY A 130 -5.95 -7.22 20.06
CA GLY A 130 -4.97 -6.39 19.38
C GLY A 130 -5.45 -4.94 19.26
N PRO A 131 -4.53 -3.97 19.21
CA PRO A 131 -4.88 -2.55 19.28
C PRO A 131 -5.77 -2.09 18.11
N GLU A 132 -5.64 -2.73 16.94
CA GLU A 132 -6.39 -2.39 15.73
C GLU A 132 -7.41 -3.47 15.31
N HIS A 133 -7.69 -4.42 16.20
CA HIS A 133 -8.60 -5.54 15.91
C HIS A 133 -9.97 -5.12 15.36
N PRO A 134 -10.64 -4.07 15.86
CA PRO A 134 -11.94 -3.66 15.34
C PRO A 134 -11.93 -3.33 13.85
N TYR A 135 -10.89 -2.62 13.37
CA TYR A 135 -10.71 -2.31 11.96
C TYR A 135 -10.37 -3.58 11.16
N LEU A 136 -9.44 -4.39 11.66
CA LEU A 136 -8.92 -5.57 10.96
C LEU A 136 -9.97 -6.69 10.84
N ALA A 137 -10.89 -6.82 11.79
CA ALA A 137 -11.98 -7.80 11.73
C ALA A 137 -12.94 -7.57 10.54
N GLY A 138 -13.34 -6.31 10.31
CA GLY A 138 -14.18 -5.95 9.16
C GLY A 138 -13.46 -6.20 7.83
N LEU A 139 -12.18 -5.81 7.75
CA LEU A 139 -11.30 -6.04 6.60
C LEU A 139 -11.14 -7.54 6.29
N ARG A 140 -10.92 -8.39 7.31
CA ARG A 140 -10.78 -9.84 7.13
C ARG A 140 -12.02 -10.47 6.49
N THR A 141 -13.21 -9.97 6.82
CA THR A 141 -14.46 -10.45 6.21
C THR A 141 -14.50 -10.23 4.70
N LEU A 142 -14.07 -9.03 4.24
CA LEU A 142 -13.97 -8.72 2.81
C LEU A 142 -12.95 -9.63 2.11
N LEU A 143 -11.75 -9.75 2.68
CA LEU A 143 -10.66 -10.51 2.09
C LEU A 143 -10.95 -12.02 2.07
N ASP A 144 -11.54 -12.56 3.13
CA ASP A 144 -11.97 -13.96 3.18
C ASP A 144 -13.02 -14.26 2.12
N GLY A 145 -13.90 -13.30 1.83
CA GLY A 145 -14.85 -13.39 0.73
C GLY A 145 -14.18 -13.59 -0.64
N PHE A 146 -13.00 -13.01 -0.86
CA PHE A 146 -12.21 -13.26 -2.07
C PHE A 146 -11.51 -14.62 -2.03
N VAL A 147 -10.90 -14.99 -0.91
CA VAL A 147 -10.27 -16.31 -0.78
C VAL A 147 -11.26 -17.45 -1.02
N LYS A 148 -12.46 -17.35 -0.45
CA LYS A 148 -13.57 -18.29 -0.68
C LYS A 148 -13.98 -18.44 -2.14
N ARG A 149 -13.71 -17.42 -2.96
CA ARG A 149 -14.00 -17.39 -4.40
C ARG A 149 -12.80 -17.80 -5.27
N GLY A 150 -11.75 -18.34 -4.66
CA GLY A 150 -10.58 -18.86 -5.39
C GLY A 150 -9.52 -17.81 -5.72
N TYR A 151 -9.49 -16.66 -5.02
CA TYR A 151 -8.43 -15.67 -5.17
C TYR A 151 -7.35 -15.89 -4.11
N ALA A 152 -6.08 -15.85 -4.52
CA ALA A 152 -4.99 -15.64 -3.58
C ALA A 152 -5.04 -14.20 -3.08
N VAL A 153 -4.86 -13.99 -1.78
CA VAL A 153 -4.78 -12.66 -1.18
C VAL A 153 -3.42 -12.49 -0.54
N VAL A 154 -2.70 -11.45 -0.95
CA VAL A 154 -1.37 -11.13 -0.42
C VAL A 154 -1.40 -9.73 0.15
N ALA A 155 -1.09 -9.57 1.43
CA ALA A 155 -1.19 -8.30 2.13
C ALA A 155 0.17 -7.90 2.69
N THR A 156 0.60 -6.66 2.44
CA THR A 156 1.78 -6.09 3.09
C THR A 156 1.37 -5.45 4.41
N ASP A 157 2.26 -5.44 5.41
CA ASP A 157 2.12 -4.56 6.57
C ASP A 157 2.66 -3.15 6.30
N TYR A 158 3.37 -2.94 5.18
CA TYR A 158 4.29 -1.82 4.94
C TYR A 158 5.55 -1.84 5.82
N GLN A 159 6.60 -1.17 5.36
CA GLN A 159 7.80 -0.98 6.16
C GLN A 159 7.48 -0.25 7.49
N GLY A 160 8.25 -0.56 8.54
CA GLY A 160 8.11 0.07 9.86
C GLY A 160 6.90 -0.41 10.68
N LEU A 161 5.98 -1.14 10.05
CA LEU A 161 4.94 -1.90 10.73
C LEU A 161 5.39 -3.36 10.80
N GLY A 162 5.26 -3.98 11.97
CA GLY A 162 5.80 -5.29 12.31
C GLY A 162 7.32 -5.24 12.51
N THR A 163 8.04 -4.75 11.51
CA THR A 163 9.49 -4.58 11.48
C THR A 163 9.94 -3.23 12.07
N PRO A 164 11.18 -3.11 12.61
CA PRO A 164 11.69 -1.84 13.09
C PRO A 164 11.88 -0.81 11.96
N GLY A 165 11.73 0.47 12.30
CA GLY A 165 12.00 1.60 11.41
C GLY A 165 10.76 2.48 11.16
N PRO A 166 10.91 3.58 10.42
CA PRO A 166 9.81 4.51 10.19
C PRO A 166 8.83 3.99 9.12
N HIS A 167 7.54 4.09 9.43
CA HIS A 167 6.47 3.89 8.45
C HIS A 167 6.25 5.17 7.61
N PRO A 168 6.36 5.11 6.26
CA PRO A 168 6.21 6.27 5.39
C PRO A 168 4.71 6.52 5.12
N PHE A 169 3.98 6.84 6.19
CA PHE A 169 2.55 7.13 6.17
C PHE A 169 2.17 8.17 5.11
N LEU A 170 1.16 7.84 4.30
CA LEU A 170 0.72 8.62 3.12
C LEU A 170 1.84 9.08 2.17
N GLN A 171 2.95 8.34 2.10
CA GLN A 171 3.88 8.45 0.99
C GLN A 171 3.55 7.38 -0.05
N GLY A 172 3.07 7.81 -1.21
CA GLY A 172 2.42 6.94 -2.18
C GLY A 172 3.38 5.92 -2.79
N GLN A 173 4.51 6.39 -3.31
CA GLN A 173 5.51 5.53 -3.94
C GLN A 173 6.04 4.42 -3.02
N PRO A 174 6.61 4.69 -1.82
CA PRO A 174 7.17 3.62 -0.99
C PRO A 174 6.11 2.60 -0.54
N ASN A 175 4.93 3.06 -0.14
CA ASN A 175 3.84 2.15 0.24
C ASN A 175 3.38 1.31 -0.97
N GLY A 176 3.23 1.92 -2.15
CA GLY A 176 2.87 1.23 -3.38
C GLY A 176 3.90 0.17 -3.79
N ARG A 177 5.19 0.45 -3.62
CA ARG A 177 6.27 -0.52 -3.88
C ARG A 177 6.26 -1.69 -2.89
N ASN A 178 5.99 -1.43 -1.60
CA ASN A 178 5.83 -2.51 -0.61
C ASN A 178 4.68 -3.45 -0.99
N VAL A 179 3.54 -2.90 -1.46
CA VAL A 179 2.40 -3.67 -1.98
C VAL A 179 2.81 -4.52 -3.18
N LEU A 180 3.49 -3.93 -4.17
CA LEU A 180 3.89 -4.64 -5.40
C LEU A 180 4.97 -5.71 -5.16
N ASP A 181 5.94 -5.46 -4.29
CA ASP A 181 6.98 -6.45 -3.96
C ASP A 181 6.41 -7.66 -3.20
N MET A 182 5.27 -7.51 -2.51
CA MET A 182 4.56 -8.62 -1.86
C MET A 182 4.08 -9.66 -2.89
N LEU A 183 3.72 -9.25 -4.11
CA LEU A 183 3.35 -10.18 -5.19
C LEU A 183 4.51 -11.11 -5.55
N ARG A 184 5.73 -10.55 -5.68
CA ARG A 184 6.95 -11.33 -5.96
C ARG A 184 7.25 -12.31 -4.83
N ALA A 185 7.14 -11.84 -3.58
CA ALA A 185 7.37 -12.68 -2.40
C ALA A 185 6.40 -13.86 -2.36
N ALA A 186 5.11 -13.60 -2.59
CA ALA A 186 4.08 -14.63 -2.62
C ALA A 186 4.31 -15.67 -3.71
N ARG A 187 4.69 -15.25 -4.93
CA ARG A 187 4.99 -16.20 -6.03
C ARG A 187 6.24 -17.05 -5.79
N ARG A 188 7.18 -16.58 -4.96
CA ARG A 188 8.33 -17.39 -4.52
C ARG A 188 7.94 -18.44 -3.47
N ILE A 189 6.87 -18.20 -2.73
CA ILE A 189 6.33 -19.13 -1.72
C ILE A 189 5.44 -20.17 -2.40
N GLU A 190 4.55 -19.72 -3.28
CA GLU A 190 3.61 -20.55 -4.01
C GLU A 190 3.67 -20.21 -5.50
N ALA A 191 4.35 -21.07 -6.26
CA ALA A 191 4.53 -20.89 -7.70
C ALA A 191 3.20 -20.98 -8.47
N ALA A 192 2.16 -21.61 -7.88
CA ALA A 192 0.82 -21.66 -8.44
C ALA A 192 0.06 -20.32 -8.34
N ILE A 193 0.58 -19.30 -7.66
CA ILE A 193 0.03 -17.94 -7.75
C ILE A 193 0.32 -17.39 -9.15
N GLY A 194 -0.74 -17.00 -9.85
CA GLY A 194 -0.68 -16.55 -11.24
C GLY A 194 0.03 -15.20 -11.43
N THR A 195 0.20 -14.82 -12.69
CA THR A 195 0.87 -13.56 -13.07
C THR A 195 -0.10 -12.40 -13.26
N ARG A 196 -1.40 -12.65 -13.26
CA ARG A 196 -2.45 -11.62 -13.36
C ARG A 196 -2.84 -11.17 -11.96
N TYR A 197 -2.83 -9.86 -11.70
CA TYR A 197 -3.08 -9.33 -10.36
C TYR A 197 -4.00 -8.11 -10.36
N LEU A 198 -4.68 -7.92 -9.24
CA LEU A 198 -5.47 -6.72 -8.93
C LEU A 198 -4.93 -6.06 -7.67
N VAL A 199 -4.81 -4.73 -7.71
CA VAL A 199 -4.40 -3.94 -6.53
C VAL A 199 -5.66 -3.47 -5.82
N MET A 200 -5.74 -3.69 -4.51
CA MET A 200 -6.89 -3.28 -3.72
C MET A 200 -6.46 -2.61 -2.41
N GLY A 201 -7.18 -1.58 -1.95
CA GLY A 201 -6.94 -1.04 -0.62
C GLY A 201 -8.02 -0.10 -0.09
N HIS A 202 -7.89 0.26 1.19
CA HIS A 202 -8.86 1.10 1.91
C HIS A 202 -8.19 2.28 2.62
N SER A 203 -8.78 3.49 2.60
CA SER A 203 -8.28 4.66 3.35
C SER A 203 -6.84 5.03 2.93
N GLN A 204 -5.87 5.03 3.85
CA GLN A 204 -4.44 5.08 3.52
C GLN A 204 -4.03 4.01 2.49
N GLY A 205 -4.57 2.80 2.62
CA GLY A 205 -4.34 1.73 1.66
C GLY A 205 -5.03 1.96 0.32
N GLY A 206 -6.13 2.71 0.29
CA GLY A 206 -6.75 3.16 -0.96
C GLY A 206 -5.86 4.15 -1.69
N HIS A 207 -5.20 5.05 -0.95
CA HIS A 207 -4.15 5.92 -1.47
C HIS A 207 -2.96 5.09 -2.01
N ALA A 208 -2.41 4.18 -1.22
CA ALA A 208 -1.31 3.31 -1.64
C ALA A 208 -1.68 2.42 -2.83
N ALA A 209 -2.93 1.94 -2.91
CA ALA A 209 -3.44 1.13 -4.02
C ALA A 209 -3.47 1.92 -5.34
N LEU A 210 -3.82 3.20 -5.31
CA LEU A 210 -3.79 4.06 -6.49
C LEU A 210 -2.35 4.29 -6.98
N PHE A 211 -1.40 4.52 -6.06
CA PHE A 211 0.02 4.63 -6.40
C PHE A 211 0.61 3.32 -6.94
N ALA A 212 0.36 2.19 -6.26
CA ALA A 212 0.75 0.86 -6.74
C ALA A 212 0.12 0.57 -8.12
N GLY A 213 -1.13 0.97 -8.33
CA GLY A 213 -1.81 0.81 -9.61
C GLY A 213 -1.20 1.64 -10.74
N ALA A 214 -0.67 2.82 -10.45
CA ALA A 214 0.01 3.67 -11.42
C ALA A 214 1.43 3.17 -11.75
N GLU A 215 2.18 2.72 -10.74
CA GLU A 215 3.57 2.26 -10.90
C GLU A 215 3.68 0.80 -11.38
N GLY A 216 2.67 -0.03 -11.10
CA GLY A 216 2.64 -1.48 -11.31
C GLY A 216 3.21 -1.96 -12.65
N PRO A 217 2.70 -1.49 -13.81
CA PRO A 217 3.16 -1.96 -15.12
C PRO A 217 4.66 -1.79 -15.37
N ALA A 218 5.27 -0.75 -14.79
CA ALA A 218 6.71 -0.50 -14.92
C ALA A 218 7.53 -1.15 -13.80
N TYR A 219 6.97 -1.26 -12.59
CA TYR A 219 7.69 -1.74 -11.41
C TYR A 219 7.72 -3.26 -11.27
N VAL A 220 6.66 -3.96 -11.71
CA VAL A 220 6.52 -5.43 -11.80
C VAL A 220 6.13 -5.86 -13.23
N PRO A 221 6.96 -5.57 -14.25
CA PRO A 221 6.63 -5.81 -15.66
C PRO A 221 6.42 -7.29 -15.99
N GLU A 222 6.90 -8.20 -15.14
CA GLU A 222 6.68 -9.63 -15.24
C GLU A 222 5.26 -10.08 -14.84
N LEU A 223 4.44 -9.17 -14.31
CA LEU A 223 3.06 -9.39 -13.87
C LEU A 223 2.10 -8.48 -14.66
N THR A 224 0.88 -8.94 -14.89
CA THR A 224 -0.15 -8.20 -15.62
C THR A 224 -1.21 -7.65 -14.66
N GLN A 225 -1.30 -6.33 -14.53
CA GLN A 225 -2.34 -5.69 -13.73
C GLN A 225 -3.67 -5.72 -14.48
N VAL A 226 -4.71 -6.30 -13.86
CA VAL A 226 -6.06 -6.35 -14.44
C VAL A 226 -6.98 -5.26 -13.90
N GLY A 227 -6.62 -4.61 -12.79
CA GLY A 227 -7.36 -3.47 -12.26
C GLY A 227 -6.81 -2.93 -10.94
N THR A 228 -7.38 -1.81 -10.52
CA THR A 228 -7.13 -1.17 -9.21
C THR A 228 -8.46 -0.81 -8.55
N LEU A 229 -8.67 -1.23 -7.31
CA LEU A 229 -9.87 -0.90 -6.54
C LEU A 229 -9.49 -0.19 -5.24
N ALA A 230 -9.97 1.04 -5.05
CA ALA A 230 -9.74 1.80 -3.83
C ALA A 230 -11.06 2.12 -3.11
N PHE A 231 -11.15 1.72 -1.84
CA PHE A 231 -12.22 2.12 -0.94
C PHE A 231 -11.81 3.38 -0.17
N ALA A 232 -12.64 4.41 -0.20
CA ALA A 232 -12.46 5.68 0.53
C ALA A 232 -10.99 6.19 0.56
N PRO A 233 -10.32 6.34 -0.60
CA PRO A 233 -8.88 6.61 -0.64
C PRO A 233 -8.51 7.94 0.02
N GLY A 234 -7.47 7.91 0.85
CA GLY A 234 -6.87 9.13 1.40
C GLY A 234 -6.42 10.07 0.28
N SER A 235 -6.85 11.32 0.35
CA SER A 235 -6.53 12.36 -0.63
C SER A 235 -6.70 13.74 -0.02
N GLN A 236 -6.30 14.78 -0.75
CA GLN A 236 -6.42 16.18 -0.34
C GLN A 236 -5.70 16.45 0.99
N ILE A 237 -4.45 15.99 1.07
CA ILE A 237 -3.57 16.05 2.25
C ILE A 237 -3.45 17.49 2.75
N MET A 238 -3.22 18.44 1.85
CA MET A 238 -3.17 19.86 2.21
C MET A 238 -4.55 20.38 2.63
N GLY A 239 -5.62 19.94 1.98
CA GLY A 239 -7.00 20.25 2.37
C GLY A 239 -7.28 19.82 3.80
N ARG A 240 -6.85 18.62 4.19
CA ARG A 240 -6.98 18.11 5.56
C ARG A 240 -6.19 18.92 6.56
N LEU A 241 -4.91 19.18 6.29
CA LEU A 241 -4.09 20.01 7.18
C LEU A 241 -4.68 21.43 7.33
N ASN A 242 -5.21 22.03 6.25
CA ASN A 242 -5.90 23.32 6.31
C ASN A 242 -7.14 23.26 7.20
N SER A 243 -7.98 22.24 7.03
CA SER A 243 -9.21 22.07 7.81
C SER A 243 -8.92 21.88 9.29
N VAL A 244 -7.99 20.98 9.64
CA VAL A 244 -7.67 20.64 11.03
C VAL A 244 -7.08 21.83 11.79
N ARG A 245 -6.13 22.56 11.19
CA ARG A 245 -5.47 23.66 11.88
C ARG A 245 -6.39 24.86 12.17
N GLN A 246 -7.53 24.94 11.49
CA GLN A 246 -8.51 26.02 11.67
C GLN A 246 -9.66 25.60 12.59
N ALA A 247 -9.80 24.31 12.89
CA ALA A 247 -10.93 23.78 13.65
C ALA A 247 -10.82 24.14 15.15
N PRO A 248 -11.83 24.81 15.73
CA PRO A 248 -11.80 25.26 17.12
C PRO A 248 -12.14 24.15 18.13
N ASP A 249 -12.46 22.96 17.65
CA ASP A 249 -12.96 21.82 18.39
C ASP A 249 -12.03 20.59 18.26
N VAL A 250 -12.39 19.52 18.96
CA VAL A 250 -11.71 18.23 18.85
C VAL A 250 -12.04 17.61 17.50
N GLN A 251 -11.01 17.21 16.76
CA GLN A 251 -11.18 16.62 15.43
C GLN A 251 -10.50 15.25 15.37
N LEU A 252 -11.25 14.21 15.01
CA LEU A 252 -10.71 12.86 14.75
C LEU A 252 -9.65 12.86 13.64
N ALA A 253 -9.59 13.91 12.82
CA ALA A 253 -8.58 14.09 11.79
C ALA A 253 -7.18 14.47 12.32
N VAL A 254 -7.04 14.90 13.59
CA VAL A 254 -5.75 15.36 14.16
C VAL A 254 -4.66 14.27 14.11
N PRO A 255 -4.87 13.04 14.64
CA PRO A 255 -3.85 11.98 14.56
C PRO A 255 -3.35 11.70 13.14
N TYR A 256 -4.26 11.67 12.15
CA TYR A 256 -3.88 11.42 10.75
C TYR A 256 -2.99 12.53 10.16
N VAL A 257 -3.28 13.79 10.50
CA VAL A 257 -2.44 14.93 10.07
C VAL A 257 -1.06 14.85 10.71
N LEU A 258 -0.99 14.53 12.00
CA LEU A 258 0.28 14.41 12.72
C LEU A 258 1.10 13.21 12.24
N TYR A 259 0.46 12.10 11.86
CA TYR A 259 1.14 10.98 11.21
C TYR A 259 1.79 11.40 9.88
N ALA A 260 1.06 12.13 9.03
CA ALA A 260 1.61 12.61 7.75
C ALA A 260 2.76 13.60 7.97
N LEU A 261 2.63 14.54 8.91
CA LEU A 261 3.68 15.49 9.26
C LEU A 261 4.95 14.79 9.74
N GLN A 262 4.84 13.85 10.68
CA GLN A 262 5.96 13.08 11.20
C GLN A 262 6.61 12.22 10.11
N SER A 263 5.80 11.53 9.31
CA SER A 263 6.30 10.73 8.19
C SER A 263 7.11 11.56 7.19
N TYR A 264 6.58 12.74 6.82
CA TYR A 264 7.21 13.58 5.82
C TYR A 264 8.47 14.25 6.37
N ALA A 265 8.44 14.72 7.62
CA ALA A 265 9.64 15.22 8.31
C ALA A 265 10.73 14.16 8.46
N GLY A 266 10.35 12.90 8.69
CA GLY A 266 11.29 11.78 8.80
C GLY A 266 12.03 11.44 7.51
N THR A 267 11.57 11.93 6.36
CA THR A 267 12.17 11.67 5.03
C THR A 267 12.58 12.94 4.29
N ASN A 268 12.24 14.11 4.82
CA ASN A 268 12.57 15.41 4.26
C ASN A 268 12.94 16.38 5.39
N GLN A 269 14.25 16.60 5.57
CA GLN A 269 14.82 17.44 6.62
C GLN A 269 14.46 18.93 6.49
N SER A 270 13.93 19.38 5.35
CA SER A 270 13.41 20.75 5.19
C SER A 270 12.07 20.97 5.89
N ILE A 271 11.41 19.91 6.38
CA ILE A 271 10.18 19.99 7.17
C ILE A 271 10.57 19.96 8.65
N ASP A 272 10.57 21.13 9.30
CA ASP A 272 10.83 21.25 10.74
C ASP A 272 9.51 21.36 11.50
N LEU A 273 9.13 20.28 12.20
CA LEU A 273 7.89 20.24 12.98
C LEU A 273 7.81 21.32 14.06
N ARG A 274 8.95 21.83 14.56
CA ARG A 274 9.00 22.93 15.56
C ARG A 274 8.57 24.27 14.98
N ARG A 275 8.57 24.40 13.65
CA ARG A 275 8.05 25.56 12.91
C ARG A 275 6.59 25.36 12.48
N MET A 276 5.95 24.27 12.87
CA MET A 276 4.59 23.91 12.45
C MET A 276 3.65 23.68 13.64
N LEU A 277 4.14 22.99 14.67
CA LEU A 277 3.36 22.50 15.79
C LEU A 277 3.60 23.34 17.05
N ALA A 278 2.55 23.46 17.87
CA ALA A 278 2.66 24.09 19.18
C ALA A 278 3.58 23.26 20.11
N PRO A 279 4.26 23.88 21.10
CA PRO A 279 5.13 23.16 22.02
C PRO A 279 4.45 21.99 22.75
N GLY A 280 3.17 22.16 23.15
CA GLY A 280 2.38 21.09 23.77
C GLY A 280 2.20 19.89 22.84
N ALA A 281 1.91 20.14 21.56
CA ALA A 281 1.78 19.07 20.58
C ALA A 281 3.09 18.29 20.40
N LEU A 282 4.25 18.97 20.39
CA LEU A 282 5.56 18.31 20.28
C LEU A 282 5.85 17.37 21.45
N VAL A 283 5.42 17.71 22.67
CA VAL A 283 5.57 16.85 23.86
C VAL A 283 4.78 15.56 23.72
N HIS A 284 3.64 15.59 23.05
CA HIS A 284 2.76 14.42 22.87
C HIS A 284 3.00 13.64 21.57
N LEU A 285 3.87 14.12 20.66
CA LEU A 285 4.17 13.38 19.43
C LEU A 285 4.68 11.94 19.65
N PRO A 286 5.54 11.66 20.66
CA PRO A 286 6.04 10.29 20.87
C PRO A 286 4.94 9.23 21.10
N ASP A 287 3.79 9.59 21.67
CA ASP A 287 2.61 8.70 21.84
C ASP A 287 2.24 8.01 20.51
N LEU A 288 2.24 8.79 19.42
CA LEU A 288 1.89 8.34 18.07
C LEU A 288 2.84 7.27 17.50
N HIS A 289 4.02 7.09 18.11
CA HIS A 289 5.02 6.08 17.75
C HIS A 289 5.07 4.89 18.74
N GLU A 290 4.34 4.96 19.85
CA GLU A 290 4.25 3.89 20.84
C GLU A 290 2.92 3.13 20.73
N GLN A 291 1.85 3.86 20.39
CA GLN A 291 0.49 3.35 20.31
C GLN A 291 -0.04 3.39 18.86
N CYS A 292 -1.19 2.75 18.64
CA CYS A 292 -1.82 2.63 17.34
C CYS A 292 -2.97 3.63 17.14
N MET A 293 -3.51 3.69 15.92
CA MET A 293 -4.51 4.69 15.53
C MET A 293 -5.78 4.64 16.39
N THR A 294 -6.27 3.45 16.73
CA THR A 294 -7.44 3.26 17.60
C THR A 294 -7.21 3.89 18.98
N HIS A 295 -6.01 3.77 19.56
CA HIS A 295 -5.68 4.46 20.81
C HIS A 295 -5.74 5.98 20.64
N ALA A 296 -5.06 6.51 19.61
CA ALA A 296 -5.01 7.94 19.32
C ALA A 296 -6.40 8.56 19.09
N LEU A 297 -7.36 7.79 18.57
CA LEU A 297 -8.73 8.24 18.30
C LEU A 297 -9.68 8.10 19.48
N THR A 298 -9.37 7.28 20.48
CA THR A 298 -10.35 6.92 21.53
C THR A 298 -9.88 7.23 22.94
N THR A 299 -8.64 6.89 23.29
CA THR A 299 -8.17 6.83 24.68
C THR A 299 -6.88 7.60 24.94
N GLY A 300 -6.10 7.90 23.90
CA GLY A 300 -4.87 8.68 24.00
C GLY A 300 -5.10 10.18 24.09
N TYR A 301 -4.03 10.95 24.27
CA TYR A 301 -4.08 12.41 24.37
C TYR A 301 -4.83 13.05 23.18
N TRP A 302 -4.55 12.54 21.97
CA TRP A 302 -5.07 13.09 20.74
C TRP A 302 -6.58 12.91 20.53
N SER A 303 -7.25 12.03 21.28
CA SER A 303 -8.71 11.83 21.18
C SER A 303 -9.50 12.98 21.79
N THR A 304 -8.86 13.84 22.58
CA THR A 304 -9.47 14.99 23.26
C THR A 304 -8.78 16.32 22.93
N ALA A 305 -7.76 16.28 22.07
CA ALA A 305 -6.98 17.47 21.71
C ALA A 305 -7.78 18.40 20.80
N VAL A 306 -7.92 19.67 21.21
CA VAL A 306 -8.50 20.72 20.36
C VAL A 306 -7.56 20.98 19.18
N ALA A 307 -8.09 20.85 17.97
CA ALA A 307 -7.29 20.73 16.76
C ALA A 307 -6.41 21.96 16.47
N ARG A 308 -6.99 23.16 16.44
CA ARG A 308 -6.24 24.40 16.18
C ARG A 308 -5.12 24.65 17.19
N ASP A 309 -5.30 24.21 18.44
CA ASP A 309 -4.35 24.50 19.54
C ASP A 309 -3.05 23.67 19.39
N GLN A 310 -3.04 22.68 18.49
CA GLN A 310 -1.88 21.82 18.21
C GLN A 310 -0.90 22.43 17.21
N PHE A 311 -1.28 23.53 16.54
CA PHE A 311 -0.48 24.17 15.50
C PHE A 311 -0.04 25.56 15.94
N LEU A 312 1.09 26.03 15.38
CA LEU A 312 1.47 27.43 15.52
C LEU A 312 0.47 28.32 14.75
N PRO A 313 0.26 29.59 15.17
CA PRO A 313 -0.62 30.51 14.44
C PRO A 313 -0.20 30.76 12.99
N GLN A 314 1.09 30.71 12.70
CA GLN A 314 1.68 30.87 11.37
C GLN A 314 2.70 29.76 11.12
N PRO A 315 2.25 28.54 10.79
CA PRO A 315 3.16 27.41 10.60
C PRO A 315 3.88 27.50 9.25
N ASP A 316 5.15 27.08 9.21
CA ASP A 316 5.91 26.96 7.98
C ASP A 316 5.52 25.68 7.22
N LEU A 317 4.68 25.83 6.20
CA LEU A 317 4.12 24.68 5.46
C LEU A 317 4.82 24.44 4.11
N THR A 318 5.86 25.20 3.79
CA THR A 318 6.40 25.27 2.42
C THR A 318 6.88 23.90 1.94
N ALA A 319 7.83 23.30 2.66
CA ALA A 319 8.39 21.99 2.31
C ALA A 319 7.35 20.87 2.41
N PHE A 320 6.46 20.92 3.40
CA PHE A 320 5.39 19.95 3.56
C PHE A 320 4.42 19.98 2.38
N SER A 321 4.01 21.17 1.92
CA SER A 321 3.08 21.31 0.79
C SER A 321 3.66 20.74 -0.52
N SER A 322 4.96 20.95 -0.75
CA SER A 322 5.67 20.39 -1.91
C SER A 322 5.71 18.87 -1.87
N MET A 323 5.92 18.30 -0.68
CA MET A 323 5.90 16.85 -0.50
C MET A 323 4.48 16.27 -0.59
N ALA A 324 3.48 16.95 -0.03
CA ALA A 324 2.07 16.56 -0.12
C ALA A 324 1.61 16.55 -1.58
N ALA A 325 1.94 17.55 -2.38
CA ALA A 325 1.60 17.61 -3.80
C ALA A 325 2.13 16.39 -4.60
N LYS A 326 3.34 15.89 -4.27
CA LYS A 326 3.91 14.68 -4.89
C LYS A 326 3.20 13.39 -4.47
N ASN A 327 2.46 13.44 -3.37
CA ASN A 327 1.74 12.31 -2.80
C ASN A 327 0.23 12.46 -2.94
N GLU A 328 -0.27 13.38 -3.77
CA GLU A 328 -1.70 13.43 -4.09
C GLU A 328 -2.03 12.39 -5.19
N PRO A 329 -2.97 11.45 -4.94
CA PRO A 329 -3.28 10.41 -5.91
C PRO A 329 -4.04 10.95 -7.13
N GLY A 330 -4.66 12.14 -7.05
CA GLY A 330 -5.40 12.72 -8.16
C GLY A 330 -4.54 13.07 -9.37
N MET A 331 -3.22 13.21 -9.19
CA MET A 331 -2.27 13.50 -10.26
C MET A 331 -1.79 12.25 -11.01
N LEU A 332 -2.23 11.06 -10.59
CA LEU A 332 -1.81 9.80 -11.19
C LEU A 332 -2.54 9.53 -12.51
N ARG A 333 -1.83 8.82 -13.39
CA ARG A 333 -2.44 8.15 -14.54
C ARG A 333 -2.31 6.64 -14.35
N ILE A 334 -3.44 5.98 -14.14
CA ILE A 334 -3.49 4.53 -13.95
C ILE A 334 -3.93 3.88 -15.27
N ALA A 335 -3.05 3.07 -15.85
CA ALA A 335 -3.31 2.43 -17.16
C ALA A 335 -4.38 1.33 -17.06
N ALA A 336 -4.42 0.61 -15.95
CA ALA A 336 -5.43 -0.42 -15.72
C ALA A 336 -6.80 0.20 -15.36
N PRO A 337 -7.92 -0.51 -15.61
CA PRO A 337 -9.23 -0.09 -15.14
C PRO A 337 -9.24 0.16 -13.64
N THR A 338 -9.80 1.30 -13.21
CA THR A 338 -9.81 1.69 -11.80
C THR A 338 -11.25 1.82 -11.30
N MET A 339 -11.52 1.33 -10.09
CA MET A 339 -12.76 1.58 -9.36
C MET A 339 -12.45 2.32 -8.06
N ILE A 340 -13.24 3.35 -7.76
CA ILE A 340 -13.25 3.99 -6.44
C ILE A 340 -14.64 3.79 -5.84
N MET A 341 -14.69 3.28 -4.61
CA MET A 341 -15.93 3.16 -3.83
C MET A 341 -15.87 4.09 -2.63
N GLN A 342 -16.92 4.89 -2.40
CA GLN A 342 -16.96 5.89 -1.33
C GLN A 342 -18.28 5.79 -0.56
N GLY A 343 -18.21 5.63 0.76
CA GLY A 343 -19.40 5.74 1.61
C GLY A 343 -19.90 7.18 1.65
N THR A 344 -21.20 7.42 1.48
CA THR A 344 -21.76 8.79 1.46
C THR A 344 -21.90 9.40 2.86
N ALA A 345 -21.78 8.59 3.92
CA ALA A 345 -21.80 9.04 5.32
C ALA A 345 -20.39 9.01 5.94
N ASP A 346 -19.35 8.95 5.12
CA ASP A 346 -17.96 8.95 5.57
C ASP A 346 -17.58 10.30 6.20
N VAL A 347 -17.13 10.25 7.45
CA VAL A 347 -16.65 11.42 8.21
C VAL A 347 -15.13 11.43 8.36
N THR A 348 -14.47 10.34 7.98
CA THR A 348 -13.01 10.21 8.06
C THR A 348 -12.38 10.74 6.80
N VAL A 349 -12.81 10.30 5.61
CA VAL A 349 -12.45 10.86 4.30
C VAL A 349 -13.71 11.48 3.70
N PRO A 350 -13.89 12.81 3.81
CA PRO A 350 -15.10 13.48 3.36
C PRO A 350 -15.44 13.13 1.90
N PRO A 351 -16.68 12.72 1.58
CA PRO A 351 -17.04 12.25 0.25
C PRO A 351 -16.75 13.27 -0.87
N GLY A 352 -16.90 14.57 -0.60
CA GLY A 352 -16.58 15.64 -1.55
C GLY A 352 -15.09 15.71 -1.94
N TRP A 353 -14.19 15.21 -1.11
CA TRP A 353 -12.76 15.09 -1.46
C TRP A 353 -12.52 13.92 -2.41
N THR A 354 -13.26 12.83 -2.24
CA THR A 354 -13.25 11.70 -3.17
C THR A 354 -13.94 12.04 -4.48
N ASP A 355 -15.00 12.88 -4.47
CA ASP A 355 -15.58 13.45 -5.70
C ASP A 355 -14.51 14.24 -6.48
N SER A 356 -13.72 15.06 -5.78
CA SER A 356 -12.62 15.84 -6.38
C SER A 356 -11.52 14.93 -6.93
N LEU A 357 -11.13 13.89 -6.18
CA LEU A 357 -10.17 12.88 -6.63
C LEU A 357 -10.63 12.16 -7.89
N ALA A 358 -11.90 11.74 -7.95
CA ALA A 358 -12.47 11.07 -9.11
C ALA A 358 -12.40 11.96 -10.36
N GLY A 359 -12.76 13.25 -10.22
CA GLY A 359 -12.63 14.25 -11.27
C GLY A 359 -11.19 14.43 -11.76
N GLN A 360 -10.23 14.51 -10.84
CA GLN A 360 -8.80 14.65 -11.14
C GLN A 360 -8.25 13.43 -11.91
N LEU A 361 -8.54 12.21 -11.45
CA LEU A 361 -8.10 10.97 -12.11
C LEU A 361 -8.69 10.84 -13.52
N CYS A 362 -9.98 11.15 -13.69
CA CYS A 362 -10.63 11.16 -15.01
C CYS A 362 -9.98 12.19 -15.94
N SER A 363 -9.70 13.40 -15.44
CA SER A 363 -9.06 14.47 -16.22
C SER A 363 -7.62 14.10 -16.63
N ASN A 364 -6.95 13.27 -15.83
CA ASN A 364 -5.61 12.73 -16.11
C ASN A 364 -5.63 11.43 -16.95
N GLY A 365 -6.79 11.06 -17.50
CA GLY A 365 -6.92 9.97 -18.47
C GLY A 365 -7.02 8.57 -17.85
N THR A 366 -7.31 8.46 -16.56
CA THR A 366 -7.61 7.16 -15.92
C THR A 366 -9.04 6.74 -16.24
N SER A 367 -9.22 5.51 -16.72
CA SER A 367 -10.55 4.91 -16.90
C SER A 367 -11.15 4.53 -15.54
N LEU A 368 -12.02 5.39 -15.01
CA LEU A 368 -12.56 5.27 -13.66
C LEU A 368 -14.03 4.83 -13.64
N ALA A 369 -14.37 3.88 -12.75
CA ALA A 369 -15.71 3.60 -12.25
C ALA A 369 -15.83 4.14 -10.83
N TYR A 370 -16.46 5.31 -10.65
CA TYR A 370 -16.68 5.90 -9.34
C TYR A 370 -18.05 5.51 -8.77
N ARG A 371 -18.08 4.94 -7.56
CA ARG A 371 -19.25 4.32 -6.95
C ARG A 371 -19.51 4.83 -5.53
N PRO A 372 -20.42 5.81 -5.37
CA PRO A 372 -20.97 6.15 -4.07
C PRO A 372 -21.78 4.98 -3.49
N VAL A 373 -21.58 4.70 -2.20
CA VAL A 373 -22.31 3.66 -1.45
C VAL A 373 -23.17 4.36 -0.41
N SER A 374 -24.47 4.43 -0.71
CA SER A 374 -25.44 5.20 0.06
C SER A 374 -25.47 4.79 1.53
N GLY A 375 -25.41 5.76 2.43
CA GLY A 375 -25.54 5.59 3.89
C GLY A 375 -24.37 4.88 4.57
N SER A 376 -23.35 4.45 3.82
CA SER A 376 -22.18 3.77 4.39
C SER A 376 -21.19 4.79 4.95
N ASP A 377 -20.66 4.50 6.14
CA ASP A 377 -19.54 5.23 6.74
C ASP A 377 -18.19 4.82 6.11
N HIS A 378 -17.10 5.35 6.69
CA HIS A 378 -15.74 5.12 6.22
C HIS A 378 -15.38 3.64 6.10
N ASN A 379 -15.65 2.83 7.13
CA ASN A 379 -15.30 1.42 7.15
C ASN A 379 -16.40 0.55 6.52
N GLY A 380 -17.65 0.95 6.72
CA GLY A 380 -18.86 0.29 6.22
C GLY A 380 -18.91 0.18 4.70
N VAL A 381 -18.25 1.09 3.97
CA VAL A 381 -18.13 1.02 2.50
C VAL A 381 -17.52 -0.31 2.03
N MET A 382 -16.59 -0.90 2.78
CA MET A 382 -15.98 -2.19 2.42
C MET A 382 -16.99 -3.32 2.51
N VAL A 383 -17.86 -3.29 3.53
CA VAL A 383 -18.88 -4.32 3.77
C VAL A 383 -20.06 -4.16 2.82
N ALA A 384 -20.64 -2.95 2.77
CA ALA A 384 -21.78 -2.65 1.92
C ALA A 384 -21.43 -2.73 0.42
N GLY A 385 -20.20 -2.37 0.05
CA GLY A 385 -19.68 -2.45 -1.31
C GLY A 385 -19.16 -3.84 -1.71
N ALA A 386 -19.05 -4.80 -0.79
CA ALA A 386 -18.35 -6.06 -1.03
C ALA A 386 -18.90 -6.86 -2.22
N MET A 387 -20.22 -6.98 -2.36
CA MET A 387 -20.82 -7.73 -3.48
C MET A 387 -20.47 -7.13 -4.84
N GLU A 388 -20.52 -5.81 -4.95
CA GLU A 388 -20.15 -5.12 -6.18
C GLU A 388 -18.65 -5.22 -6.45
N ALA A 389 -17.82 -5.03 -5.42
CA ALA A 389 -16.38 -5.19 -5.52
C ALA A 389 -16.00 -6.60 -6.01
N HIS A 390 -16.63 -7.66 -5.48
CA HIS A 390 -16.43 -9.02 -5.96
C HIS A 390 -16.79 -9.18 -7.43
N GLY A 391 -17.95 -8.66 -7.85
CA GLY A 391 -18.39 -8.71 -9.25
C GLY A 391 -17.44 -7.97 -10.20
N TRP A 392 -17.01 -6.77 -9.81
CA TRP A 392 -16.08 -5.98 -10.61
C TRP A 392 -14.71 -6.64 -10.73
N VAL A 393 -14.16 -7.16 -9.62
CA VAL A 393 -12.90 -7.92 -9.63
C VAL A 393 -13.00 -9.13 -10.55
N ALA A 394 -14.09 -9.91 -10.45
CA ALA A 394 -14.32 -11.07 -11.31
C ALA A 394 -14.34 -10.69 -12.80
N ALA A 395 -15.04 -9.61 -13.16
CA ALA A 395 -15.10 -9.10 -14.54
C ALA A 395 -13.70 -8.71 -15.07
N ARG A 396 -12.83 -8.13 -14.23
CA ARG A 396 -11.44 -7.82 -14.62
C ARG A 396 -10.60 -9.06 -14.89
N PHE A 397 -10.72 -10.09 -14.06
CA PHE A 397 -10.05 -11.36 -14.30
C PHE A 397 -10.63 -12.13 -15.49
N ALA A 398 -11.92 -11.97 -15.78
CA ALA A 398 -12.58 -12.52 -16.98
C ALA A 398 -12.21 -11.78 -18.28
N GLY A 399 -11.54 -10.63 -18.20
CA GLY A 399 -11.17 -9.83 -19.37
C GLY A 399 -12.33 -9.03 -19.97
N GLU A 400 -13.39 -8.82 -19.20
CA GLU A 400 -14.54 -8.02 -19.64
C GLU A 400 -14.17 -6.55 -19.76
N ALA A 401 -14.76 -5.87 -20.76
CA ALA A 401 -14.54 -4.46 -21.00
C ALA A 401 -14.86 -3.62 -19.75
N PRO A 402 -13.97 -2.71 -19.33
CA PRO A 402 -14.21 -1.86 -18.19
C PRO A 402 -15.28 -0.79 -18.50
N ALA A 403 -16.26 -0.66 -17.62
CA ALA A 403 -17.13 0.50 -17.61
C ALA A 403 -16.38 1.69 -16.98
N SER A 404 -16.55 2.88 -17.56
CA SER A 404 -16.13 4.13 -16.96
C SER A 404 -17.30 5.11 -16.93
N ASN A 405 -17.40 5.87 -15.85
CA ASN A 405 -18.35 6.97 -15.70
C ASN A 405 -17.66 8.34 -15.65
N CYS A 406 -16.44 8.48 -16.20
CA CYS A 406 -15.75 9.76 -16.29
C CYS A 406 -16.54 10.82 -17.08
N GLY A 407 -17.37 10.41 -18.04
CA GLY A 407 -18.24 11.33 -18.80
C GLY A 407 -19.40 11.92 -18.00
N ALA A 408 -19.77 11.30 -16.87
CA ALA A 408 -20.82 11.76 -15.97
C ALA A 408 -20.58 11.16 -14.57
N LEU A 409 -19.67 11.77 -13.82
CA LEU A 409 -19.32 11.28 -12.48
C LEU A 409 -20.50 11.46 -11.52
N PRO A 410 -20.88 10.41 -10.77
CA PRO A 410 -21.80 10.57 -9.66
C PRO A 410 -21.12 11.37 -8.53
N LYS A 411 -21.92 11.80 -7.55
CA LYS A 411 -21.42 12.47 -6.33
C LYS A 411 -21.69 11.61 -5.11
N ALA A 412 -20.67 11.43 -4.27
CA ALA A 412 -20.83 10.87 -2.95
C ALA A 412 -21.06 11.96 -1.89
N GLY A 413 -20.54 13.17 -2.11
CA GLY A 413 -20.85 14.34 -1.29
C GLY A 413 -22.28 14.80 -1.50
N GLY A 414 -22.97 15.09 -0.39
CA GLY A 414 -24.19 15.91 -0.45
C GLY A 414 -23.85 17.28 -1.04
N GLY A 415 -24.67 17.73 -1.98
CA GLY A 415 -24.54 19.06 -2.58
C GLY A 415 -24.87 20.19 -1.62
#